data_AF-A0A3N5VND1-F1
#
_entry.id   AF-A0A3N5VND1-F1
#
_cell.length_a   1.000
_cell.length_b   1.000
_cell.length_c   1.000
_cell.angle_alpha   90.00
_cell.angle_beta   90.00
_cell.angle_gamma   90.00
#
_symmetry.space_group_name_H-M   'P 1'
#
loop_
_entity.id
_entity.type
_entity.pdbx_description
1 polymer ?
#
loop_
_entity_poly.entity_id
_entity_poly.type
_entity_poly.pdbx_seq_one_letter_code
_entity_poly.pdbx_strand_id
1 'polypeptide(L)'
;SRRTTRGFTMVELVMTMAIMAIAGAMGYGAWVQYKAHSCARFAATQFVQDLRFAREQALVRSTPVTVTYDMEDYHVTYQNGVATVEILYGELAKKYGPPLSMQPTSGTIVFDYRGTMSSFSPATAPPNTLRFRTAPGVVKRVTVLATGFSRVE
;
A
#
# COMPACT_ATOMS: atom_id res chain seq x y z
N SER A 1 -27.71 49.14 26.63
CA SER A 1 -27.75 47.78 26.05
C SER A 1 -26.95 46.84 26.97
N ARG A 2 -27.61 46.07 27.84
CA ARG A 2 -26.93 45.08 28.70
C ARG A 2 -27.01 43.72 28.01
N ARG A 3 -25.86 43.16 27.60
CA ARG A 3 -25.77 41.77 27.12
C ARG A 3 -25.89 40.85 28.34
N THR A 4 -26.96 40.06 28.38
CA THR A 4 -27.11 38.99 29.38
C THR A 4 -26.24 37.81 28.94
N THR A 5 -25.12 37.61 29.61
CA THR A 5 -24.27 36.43 29.42
C THR A 5 -25.02 35.23 29.99
N ARG A 6 -25.69 34.45 29.14
CA ARG A 6 -26.29 33.16 29.54
C ARG A 6 -25.17 32.14 29.65
N GLY A 7 -24.85 31.70 30.87
CA GLY A 7 -23.93 30.59 31.11
C GLY A 7 -24.61 29.25 30.82
N PHE A 8 -23.85 28.27 30.33
CA PHE A 8 -24.30 26.89 30.15
C PHE A 8 -24.66 26.27 31.50
N THR A 9 -25.78 25.54 31.55
CA THR A 9 -26.15 24.78 32.75
C THR A 9 -25.28 23.52 32.86
N MET A 10 -24.98 23.06 34.09
CA MET A 10 -24.21 21.81 34.26
C MET A 10 -24.87 20.62 33.56
N VAL A 11 -26.19 20.55 33.57
CA VAL A 11 -26.96 19.48 32.91
C VAL A 11 -26.76 19.50 31.40
N GLU A 12 -26.73 20.69 30.79
CA GLU A 12 -26.50 20.85 29.34
C GLU A 12 -25.09 20.41 28.93
N LEU A 13 -24.09 20.67 29.79
CA LEU A 13 -22.73 20.20 29.55
C LEU A 13 -22.63 18.66 29.63
N VAL A 14 -23.29 18.04 30.61
CA VAL A 14 -23.34 16.57 30.70
C VAL A 14 -24.06 15.95 29.50
N MET A 15 -25.18 16.55 29.06
CA MET A 15 -25.92 16.07 27.89
C MET A 15 -25.12 16.19 26.60
N THR A 16 -24.41 17.30 26.38
CA THR A 16 -23.56 17.47 25.20
C THR A 16 -22.39 16.48 25.19
N MET A 17 -21.75 16.23 26.34
CA MET A 17 -20.73 15.20 26.47
C MET A 17 -21.26 13.79 26.19
N ALA A 18 -22.47 13.46 26.69
CA ALA A 18 -23.11 12.17 26.43
C ALA A 18 -23.40 11.97 24.93
N ILE A 19 -23.94 12.99 24.26
CA ILE A 19 -24.21 12.94 22.81
C ILE A 19 -22.91 12.80 22.02
N MET A 20 -21.86 13.55 22.38
CA MET A 20 -20.54 13.44 21.74
C MET A 20 -19.92 12.06 21.91
N ALA A 21 -20.05 11.44 23.09
CA ALA A 21 -19.53 10.11 23.35
C ALA A 21 -20.23 9.04 22.48
N ILE A 22 -21.56 9.11 22.36
CA ILE A 22 -22.34 8.20 21.51
C ILE A 22 -21.96 8.39 20.03
N ALA A 23 -21.91 9.64 19.57
CA ALA A 23 -21.53 9.94 18.19
C ALA A 23 -20.09 9.49 17.88
N GLY A 24 -19.15 9.69 18.82
CA GLY A 24 -17.77 9.23 18.71
C GLY A 24 -17.66 7.71 18.60
N ALA A 25 -18.42 6.97 19.41
CA ALA A 25 -18.46 5.51 19.35
C ALA A 25 -18.96 4.99 17.98
N MET A 26 -19.97 5.63 17.41
CA MET A 26 -20.48 5.29 16.07
C MET A 26 -19.48 5.64 14.95
N GLY A 27 -18.80 6.79 15.06
CA GLY A 27 -17.83 7.25 14.07
C GLY A 27 -16.54 6.43 14.03
N TYR A 28 -16.12 5.86 15.16
CA TYR A 28 -14.85 5.15 15.28
C TYR A 28 -14.74 3.95 14.31
N GLY A 29 -15.78 3.11 14.22
CA GLY A 29 -15.78 1.95 13.33
C GLY A 29 -15.65 2.34 11.85
N ALA A 30 -16.41 3.35 11.42
CA ALA A 30 -16.34 3.88 10.06
C ALA A 30 -14.96 4.48 9.74
N TRP A 31 -14.36 5.20 10.70
CA TRP A 31 -13.01 5.76 10.56
C TRP A 31 -11.94 4.67 10.40
N VAL A 32 -11.99 3.61 11.21
CA VAL A 32 -11.04 2.49 11.12
C VAL A 32 -11.12 1.79 9.76
N GLN A 33 -12.34 1.55 9.26
CA GLN A 33 -12.55 0.96 7.92
C GLN A 33 -12.03 1.89 6.82
N TYR A 34 -12.37 3.19 6.87
CA TYR A 34 -11.91 4.18 5.91
C TYR A 34 -10.37 4.26 5.84
N LYS A 35 -9.71 4.30 7.00
CA LYS A 35 -8.25 4.34 7.09
C LYS A 35 -7.63 3.07 6.47
N ALA A 36 -8.20 1.91 6.74
CA ALA A 36 -7.71 0.65 6.21
C ALA A 36 -7.87 0.54 4.68
N HIS A 37 -9.00 0.98 4.14
CA HIS A 37 -9.20 1.07 2.68
C HIS A 37 -8.19 2.00 2.02
N SER A 38 -7.96 3.16 2.63
CA SER A 38 -7.00 4.16 2.14
C SER A 38 -5.59 3.59 2.16
N CYS A 39 -5.16 3.00 3.27
CA CYS A 39 -3.87 2.33 3.44
C CYS A 39 -3.62 1.25 2.37
N ALA A 40 -4.53 0.28 2.24
CA ALA A 40 -4.39 -0.80 1.27
C ALA A 40 -4.32 -0.27 -0.18
N ARG A 41 -5.13 0.76 -0.51
CA ARG A 41 -5.12 1.39 -1.83
C ARG A 41 -3.80 2.12 -2.10
N PHE A 42 -3.32 2.92 -1.15
CA PHE A 42 -2.08 3.67 -1.33
C PHE A 42 -0.87 2.73 -1.47
N ALA A 43 -0.77 1.70 -0.62
CA ALA A 43 0.29 0.71 -0.72
C ALA A 43 0.28 -0.01 -2.07
N ALA A 44 -0.87 -0.51 -2.52
CA ALA A 44 -0.99 -1.16 -3.82
C ALA A 44 -0.69 -0.22 -4.99
N THR A 45 -1.10 1.05 -4.90
CA THR A 45 -0.86 2.05 -5.96
C THR A 45 0.60 2.42 -6.05
N GLN A 46 1.25 2.68 -4.90
CA GLN A 46 2.69 2.96 -4.85
C GLN A 46 3.47 1.76 -5.42
N PHE A 47 3.17 0.54 -4.96
CA PHE A 47 3.84 -0.66 -5.47
C PHE A 47 3.69 -0.81 -7.00
N VAL A 48 2.51 -0.53 -7.56
CA VAL A 48 2.32 -0.52 -9.03
C VAL A 48 3.16 0.56 -9.73
N GLN A 49 3.31 1.74 -9.14
CA GLN A 49 4.17 2.79 -9.68
C GLN A 49 5.64 2.36 -9.70
N ASP A 50 6.10 1.69 -8.65
CA ASP A 50 7.48 1.22 -8.57
C ASP A 50 7.75 0.05 -9.52
N LEU A 51 6.76 -0.83 -9.74
CA LEU A 51 6.86 -1.86 -10.80
C LEU A 51 6.97 -1.23 -12.19
N ARG A 52 6.24 -0.14 -12.45
CA ARG A 52 6.36 0.58 -13.73
C ARG A 52 7.74 1.21 -13.86
N PHE A 53 8.24 1.82 -12.80
CA PHE A 53 9.61 2.35 -12.77
C PHE A 53 10.64 1.25 -13.04
N ALA A 54 10.56 0.10 -12.37
CA ALA A 54 11.47 -1.02 -12.57
C ALA A 54 11.44 -1.54 -14.02
N ARG A 55 10.23 -1.65 -14.61
CA ARG A 55 10.06 -1.98 -16.02
C ARG A 55 10.69 -0.94 -16.95
N GLU A 56 10.50 0.35 -16.68
CA GLU A 56 11.11 1.44 -17.45
C GLU A 56 12.64 1.41 -17.34
N GLN A 57 13.20 1.11 -16.17
CA GLN A 57 14.64 0.91 -16.01
C GLN A 57 15.14 -0.26 -16.86
N ALA A 58 14.38 -1.36 -16.95
CA ALA A 58 14.75 -2.51 -17.78
C ALA A 58 14.80 -2.16 -19.26
N LEU A 59 13.85 -1.35 -19.73
CA LEU A 59 13.80 -0.84 -21.10
C LEU A 59 14.94 0.13 -21.40
N VAL A 60 15.15 1.13 -20.53
CA VAL A 60 16.15 2.19 -20.73
C VAL A 60 17.57 1.62 -20.69
N ARG A 61 17.82 0.66 -19.81
CA ARG A 61 19.15 0.07 -19.63
C ARG A 61 19.41 -1.15 -20.51
N SER A 62 18.36 -1.69 -21.15
CA SER A 62 18.43 -2.96 -21.90
C SER A 62 19.01 -4.11 -21.07
N THR A 63 18.77 -4.09 -19.75
CA THR A 63 19.23 -5.10 -18.79
C THR A 63 18.06 -5.61 -17.97
N PRO A 64 18.06 -6.89 -17.55
CA PRO A 64 17.06 -7.38 -16.62
C PRO A 64 17.06 -6.58 -15.31
N VAL A 65 15.87 -6.29 -14.80
CA VAL A 65 15.65 -5.62 -13.51
C VAL A 65 14.84 -6.53 -12.62
N THR A 66 15.34 -6.75 -11.40
CA THR A 66 14.72 -7.60 -10.39
C THR A 66 14.15 -6.75 -9.27
N VAL A 67 12.84 -6.84 -9.08
CA VAL A 67 12.13 -6.28 -7.92
C VAL A 67 12.06 -7.38 -6.88
N THR A 68 12.76 -7.22 -5.77
CA THR A 68 12.62 -8.06 -4.59
C THR A 68 11.73 -7.34 -3.60
N TYR A 69 10.71 -8.00 -3.09
CA TYR A 69 9.83 -7.42 -2.08
C TYR A 69 9.78 -8.30 -0.84
N ASP A 70 9.72 -7.66 0.31
CA ASP A 70 9.29 -8.23 1.56
C ASP A 70 8.33 -7.26 2.27
N MET A 71 7.88 -7.63 3.47
CA MET A 71 6.90 -6.84 4.22
C MET A 71 7.50 -5.62 4.91
N GLU A 72 8.80 -5.63 5.15
CA GLU A 72 9.52 -4.55 5.82
C GLU A 72 9.96 -3.52 4.77
N ASP A 73 10.54 -4.01 3.68
CA ASP A 73 11.17 -3.25 2.59
C ASP A 73 10.93 -3.89 1.21
N TYR A 74 11.05 -3.09 0.15
CA TYR A 74 11.19 -3.63 -1.20
C TYR A 74 12.31 -2.92 -1.95
N HIS A 75 13.02 -3.69 -2.76
CA HIS A 75 14.28 -3.31 -3.37
C HIS A 75 14.20 -3.56 -4.87
N VAL A 76 14.61 -2.57 -5.66
CA VAL A 76 14.78 -2.73 -7.11
C VAL A 76 16.27 -2.87 -7.37
N THR A 77 16.66 -4.01 -7.94
CA THR A 77 18.04 -4.32 -8.26
C THR A 77 18.23 -4.48 -9.76
N TYR A 78 19.34 -3.96 -10.29
CA TYR A 78 19.72 -4.16 -11.68
C TYR A 78 21.24 -4.16 -11.84
N GLN A 79 21.71 -4.79 -12.90
CA GLN A 79 23.13 -4.81 -13.24
C GLN A 79 23.52 -3.55 -14.02
N ASN A 80 24.61 -2.88 -13.61
CA ASN A 80 25.23 -1.78 -14.32
C ASN A 80 26.70 -2.13 -14.60
N GLY A 81 26.95 -2.83 -15.70
CA GLY A 81 28.26 -3.43 -15.98
C GLY A 81 28.54 -4.61 -15.06
N VAL A 82 29.52 -4.47 -14.17
CA VAL A 82 29.91 -5.52 -13.19
C VAL A 82 29.28 -5.27 -11.81
N ALA A 83 28.70 -4.10 -11.57
CA ALA A 83 28.12 -3.73 -10.29
C ALA A 83 26.60 -3.95 -10.27
N THR A 84 26.08 -4.48 -9.16
CA THR A 84 24.65 -4.48 -8.87
C THR A 84 24.30 -3.12 -8.25
N VAL A 85 23.36 -2.40 -8.87
CA VAL A 85 22.76 -1.21 -8.27
C VAL A 85 21.49 -1.64 -7.56
N GLU A 86 21.36 -1.23 -6.31
CA GLU A 86 20.19 -1.46 -5.48
C GLU A 86 19.57 -0.11 -5.14
N ILE A 87 18.29 0.03 -5.48
CA ILE A 87 17.49 1.19 -5.08
C ILE A 87 16.49 0.69 -4.04
N LEU A 88 16.65 1.17 -2.81
CA LEU A 88 15.71 0.94 -1.72
C LEU A 88 14.47 1.79 -1.97
N TYR A 89 13.33 1.14 -2.12
CA TYR A 89 12.05 1.80 -2.21
C TYR A 89 11.24 1.48 -0.95
N GLY A 90 10.93 2.54 -0.19
CA GLY A 90 9.91 2.67 0.85
C GLY A 90 9.56 1.48 1.77
N GLU A 91 9.58 1.77 3.07
CA GLU A 91 9.04 0.89 4.10
C GLU A 91 7.49 0.88 4.07
N LEU A 92 6.85 0.05 3.22
CA LEU A 92 5.38 0.06 3.04
C LEU A 92 4.62 -0.11 4.36
N ALA A 93 5.11 -0.99 5.25
CA ALA A 93 4.53 -1.24 6.56
C ALA A 93 4.68 -0.06 7.53
N LYS A 94 5.81 0.67 7.49
CA LYS A 94 6.04 1.83 8.36
C LYS A 94 5.35 3.09 7.83
N LYS A 95 5.29 3.26 6.50
CA LYS A 95 4.65 4.40 5.83
C LYS A 95 3.13 4.35 5.85
N TYR A 96 2.54 3.15 5.74
CA TYR A 96 1.10 2.94 5.69
C TYR A 96 0.65 2.01 6.82
N GLY A 97 0.74 2.42 8.10
CA GLY A 97 0.06 1.69 9.20
C GLY A 97 -1.46 1.60 8.96
N PRO A 98 -2.31 0.67 9.51
CA PRO A 98 -2.23 -0.41 10.55
C PRO A 98 -1.45 -1.67 10.09
N PRO A 99 -1.59 -2.91 10.64
CA PRO A 99 -0.86 -4.06 10.08
C PRO A 99 -1.40 -4.34 8.67
N LEU A 100 -0.75 -3.73 7.70
CA LEU A 100 -0.73 -4.13 6.32
C LEU A 100 0.00 -5.46 6.27
N SER A 101 -0.52 -6.42 5.50
CA SER A 101 0.15 -7.66 5.18
C SER A 101 0.06 -7.91 3.68
N MET A 102 1.06 -8.59 3.15
CA MET A 102 1.15 -8.95 1.75
C MET A 102 1.12 -10.46 1.62
N GLN A 103 0.47 -10.94 0.56
CA GLN A 103 0.48 -12.35 0.21
C GLN A 103 0.78 -12.51 -1.28
N PRO A 104 1.83 -13.25 -1.66
CA PRO A 104 2.90 -13.79 -0.80
C PRO A 104 3.66 -12.69 -0.01
N THR A 105 4.18 -13.05 1.17
CA THR A 105 4.84 -12.12 2.11
C THR A 105 6.16 -11.57 1.55
N SER A 106 6.84 -12.37 0.75
CA SER A 106 8.07 -11.98 0.05
C SER A 106 8.13 -12.64 -1.32
N GLY A 107 9.01 -12.13 -2.17
CA GLY A 107 9.19 -12.68 -3.50
C GLY A 107 9.99 -11.79 -4.44
N THR A 108 10.05 -12.21 -5.69
CA THR A 108 10.79 -11.53 -6.75
C THR A 108 9.95 -11.42 -8.02
N ILE A 109 10.10 -10.30 -8.71
CA ILE A 109 9.51 -10.04 -10.03
C ILE A 109 10.64 -9.58 -10.93
N VAL A 110 10.86 -10.28 -12.03
CA VAL A 110 11.93 -9.93 -12.97
C VAL A 110 11.33 -9.39 -14.25
N PHE A 111 11.76 -8.20 -14.65
CA PHE A 111 11.46 -7.62 -15.95
C PHE A 111 12.67 -7.82 -16.87
N ASP A 112 12.43 -8.29 -18.09
CA ASP A 112 13.47 -8.39 -19.11
C ASP A 112 13.70 -7.06 -19.84
N TYR A 113 14.70 -7.05 -20.72
CA TYR A 113 15.05 -5.87 -21.52
C TYR A 113 13.96 -5.42 -22.51
N ARG A 114 12.90 -6.22 -22.70
CA ARG A 114 11.71 -5.89 -23.51
C ARG A 114 10.59 -5.30 -22.65
N GLY A 115 10.82 -5.16 -21.34
CA GLY A 115 9.82 -4.70 -20.38
C GLY A 115 8.71 -5.73 -20.16
N THR A 116 8.95 -7.00 -20.48
CA THR A 116 8.03 -8.11 -20.17
C THR A 116 8.46 -8.78 -18.87
N MET A 117 7.51 -9.40 -18.17
CA MET A 117 7.81 -10.10 -16.92
C MET A 117 8.31 -11.51 -17.26
N SER A 118 9.58 -11.77 -16.98
CA SER A 118 10.25 -13.05 -17.27
C SER A 118 10.14 -14.05 -16.12
N SER A 119 10.00 -13.58 -14.88
CA SER A 119 9.74 -14.43 -13.72
C SER A 119 8.93 -13.72 -12.63
N PHE A 120 8.20 -14.52 -11.86
CA PHE A 120 7.47 -14.11 -10.68
C PHE A 120 7.58 -15.24 -9.64
N SER A 121 8.14 -14.94 -8.48
CA SER A 121 8.36 -15.89 -7.41
C SER A 121 7.84 -15.32 -6.09
N PRO A 122 7.17 -16.12 -5.23
CA PRO A 122 6.73 -17.48 -5.50
C PRO A 122 5.68 -17.50 -6.62
N ALA A 123 5.77 -18.50 -7.49
CA ALA A 123 4.82 -18.68 -8.58
C ALA A 123 3.41 -18.82 -7.97
N THR A 124 2.52 -17.91 -8.34
CA THR A 124 1.11 -17.98 -7.96
C THR A 124 0.32 -18.52 -9.15
N ALA A 125 -0.82 -19.17 -8.92
CA ALA A 125 -1.70 -19.55 -10.02
C ALA A 125 -1.99 -18.31 -10.89
N PRO A 126 -1.85 -18.39 -12.22
CA PRO A 126 -2.10 -17.25 -13.10
C PRO A 126 -3.53 -16.70 -12.85
N PRO A 127 -3.68 -15.37 -12.77
CA PRO A 127 -2.66 -14.35 -12.99
C PRO A 127 -1.78 -14.10 -11.75
N ASN A 128 -0.49 -13.79 -11.97
CA ASN A 128 0.48 -13.48 -10.90
C ASN A 128 -0.02 -12.28 -10.08
N THR A 129 -0.50 -12.57 -8.87
CA THR A 129 -1.26 -11.62 -8.07
C THR A 129 -0.71 -11.53 -6.67
N LEU A 130 -0.46 -10.29 -6.23
CA LEU A 130 -0.13 -9.92 -4.87
C LEU A 130 -1.38 -9.39 -4.17
N ARG A 131 -1.53 -9.70 -2.88
CA ARG A 131 -2.67 -9.27 -2.08
C ARG A 131 -2.18 -8.42 -0.92
N PHE A 132 -2.63 -7.18 -0.86
CA PHE A 132 -2.43 -6.25 0.26
C PHE A 132 -3.64 -6.34 1.18
N ARG A 133 -3.47 -6.86 2.39
CA ARG A 133 -4.52 -7.05 3.40
C ARG A 133 -4.28 -6.11 4.58
N THR A 134 -5.33 -5.65 5.24
CA THR A 134 -5.24 -4.86 6.49
C THR A 134 -6.04 -5.52 7.62
N ALA A 135 -5.82 -5.10 8.88
CA ALA A 135 -6.50 -5.61 10.09
C ALA A 135 -8.04 -5.76 10.01
N PRO A 136 -8.82 -4.84 9.39
CA PRO A 136 -10.27 -5.04 9.22
C PRO A 136 -10.63 -5.93 8.03
N GLY A 137 -9.67 -6.67 7.46
CA GLY A 137 -9.89 -7.63 6.38
C GLY A 137 -10.00 -7.02 4.99
N VAL A 138 -9.75 -5.72 4.82
CA VAL A 138 -9.73 -5.10 3.49
C VAL A 138 -8.59 -5.67 2.68
N VAL A 139 -8.88 -6.13 1.46
CA VAL A 139 -7.89 -6.69 0.53
C VAL A 139 -7.86 -5.87 -0.76
N LYS A 140 -6.64 -5.53 -1.22
CA LYS A 140 -6.37 -5.00 -2.56
C LYS A 140 -5.46 -5.93 -3.32
N ARG A 141 -5.77 -6.17 -4.59
CA ARG A 141 -5.02 -7.08 -5.44
C ARG A 141 -4.18 -6.29 -6.42
N VAL A 142 -2.91 -6.66 -6.56
CA VAL A 142 -2.05 -6.18 -7.63
C VAL A 142 -1.77 -7.34 -8.55
N THR A 143 -2.17 -7.23 -9.80
CA THR A 143 -1.91 -8.23 -10.82
C THR A 143 -0.81 -7.74 -11.74
N VAL A 144 0.18 -8.59 -11.98
CA VAL A 144 1.25 -8.36 -12.96
C VAL A 144 1.05 -9.33 -14.12
N LEU A 145 0.88 -8.76 -15.32
CA LEU A 145 0.70 -9.52 -16.55
C LEU A 145 2.06 -9.94 -17.12
N ALA A 146 2.10 -11.02 -17.89
CA ALA A 146 3.30 -11.45 -18.61
C ALA A 146 3.90 -10.35 -19.51
N THR A 147 3.04 -9.48 -20.05
CA THR A 147 3.43 -8.27 -20.80
C THR A 147 4.20 -7.21 -20.00
N GLY A 148 4.35 -7.39 -18.68
CA GLY A 148 4.98 -6.45 -17.75
C GLY A 148 4.07 -5.35 -17.21
N PHE A 149 2.84 -5.24 -17.71
CA PHE A 149 1.85 -4.30 -17.15
C PHE A 149 1.33 -4.76 -15.80
N SER A 150 1.17 -3.80 -14.88
CA SER A 150 0.64 -4.02 -13.54
C SER A 150 -0.61 -3.16 -13.28
N ARG A 151 -1.59 -3.71 -12.56
CA ARG A 151 -2.84 -3.02 -12.19
C ARG A 151 -3.30 -3.36 -10.78
N VAL A 152 -4.05 -2.44 -10.17
CA VAL A 152 -4.71 -2.61 -8.87
C VAL A 152 -6.20 -2.95 -9.07
N GLU A 153 -6.71 -3.91 -8.31
CA GLU A 153 -8.13 -4.29 -8.20
C GLU A 153 -8.61 -4.11 -6.73
#